data_AF-A0A1F6T4X6-F1
#
_entry.id   AF-A0A1F6T4X6-F1
#
_cell.length_a   1.000
_cell.length_b   1.000
_cell.length_c   1.000
_cell.angle_alpha   90.00
_cell.angle_beta   90.00
_cell.angle_gamma   90.00
#
_symmetry.space_group_name_H-M   'P 1'
#
loop_
_entity.id
_entity.type
_entity.pdbx_description
1 polymer ?
#
loop_
_entity_poly.entity_id
_entity_poly.type
_entity_poly.pdbx_seq_one_letter_code
_entity_poly.pdbx_strand_id
1 'polypeptide(L)'
;MSNLKQMKAGIAVVFVALVAYMVVDPMLSREVFTTEPKRLFPVLALLGIVASALCVWILRRAESPAGEATMVGVMLGLTIGAAGYPTALHLNRLLDGAGLKSYEYRVVLAEPVVFEPVESGLPKIDYFKRTAYWERMGSDARITVKLRRGAFGFWQFNIDDIVTDIRRFQRGEKPQLGVTPPAPAGDAPKP
;
A
#
# COMPACT_ATOMS: atom_id res chain seq x y z
N MET A 1 -29.78 -12.46 30.18
CA MET A 1 -29.04 -11.17 30.04
C MET A 1 -27.52 -11.30 29.80
N SER A 2 -26.87 -12.46 29.99
CA SER A 2 -25.40 -12.60 29.83
C SER A 2 -24.90 -12.51 28.37
N ASN A 3 -25.57 -13.19 27.43
CA ASN A 3 -25.04 -13.40 26.07
C ASN A 3 -25.03 -12.14 25.20
N LEU A 4 -26.04 -11.26 25.33
CA LEU A 4 -26.11 -10.01 24.56
C LEU A 4 -24.97 -9.05 24.91
N LYS A 5 -24.67 -8.90 26.21
CA LYS A 5 -23.59 -8.03 26.69
C LYS A 5 -22.23 -8.53 26.19
N GLN A 6 -21.99 -9.84 26.27
CA GLN A 6 -20.77 -10.46 25.77
C GLN A 6 -20.62 -10.27 24.25
N MET A 7 -21.69 -10.42 23.48
CA MET A 7 -21.66 -10.22 22.03
C MET A 7 -21.35 -8.77 21.65
N LYS A 8 -22.03 -7.79 22.27
CA LYS A 8 -21.76 -6.36 22.03
C LYS A 8 -20.31 -6.00 22.40
N ALA A 9 -19.81 -6.53 23.52
CA ALA A 9 -18.42 -6.36 23.91
C ALA A 9 -17.45 -6.96 22.89
N GLY A 10 -17.74 -8.16 22.37
CA GLY A 10 -16.94 -8.79 21.32
C GLY A 10 -16.84 -7.95 20.05
N ILE A 11 -17.98 -7.41 19.57
CA ILE A 11 -18.01 -6.53 18.40
C ILE A 11 -17.18 -5.26 18.66
N ALA A 12 -17.32 -4.66 19.84
CA ALA A 12 -16.55 -3.46 20.21
C ALA A 12 -15.04 -3.73 20.25
N VAL A 13 -14.61 -4.87 20.81
CA VAL A 13 -13.20 -5.28 20.83
C VAL A 13 -12.65 -5.45 19.41
N VAL A 14 -13.39 -6.16 18.54
CA VAL A 14 -12.99 -6.32 17.13
C VAL A 14 -12.86 -4.97 16.43
N PHE A 15 -13.84 -4.09 16.62
CA PHE A 15 -13.80 -2.75 16.04
C PHE A 15 -12.56 -1.96 16.50
N VAL A 16 -12.30 -1.90 17.81
CA VAL A 16 -11.14 -1.19 18.36
C VAL A 16 -9.83 -1.80 17.85
N ALA A 17 -9.73 -3.13 17.78
CA ALA A 17 -8.55 -3.81 17.26
C ALA A 17 -8.30 -3.48 15.77
N LEU A 18 -9.36 -3.43 14.95
CA LEU A 18 -9.23 -3.07 13.53
C LEU A 18 -8.82 -1.62 13.35
N VAL A 19 -9.38 -0.69 14.14
CA VAL A 19 -8.97 0.73 14.11
C VAL A 19 -7.51 0.86 14.53
N ALA A 20 -7.10 0.22 15.63
CA ALA A 20 -5.71 0.23 16.07
C ALA A 20 -4.78 -0.34 14.99
N TYR A 21 -5.16 -1.44 14.33
CA TYR A 21 -4.43 -2.01 13.22
C TYR A 21 -4.29 -1.03 12.05
N MET A 22 -5.35 -0.33 11.65
CA MET A 22 -5.31 0.67 10.58
C MET A 22 -4.38 1.86 10.89
N VAL A 23 -4.21 2.21 12.17
CA VAL A 23 -3.30 3.29 12.60
C VAL A 23 -1.86 2.82 12.70
N VAL A 24 -1.65 1.61 13.23
CA VAL A 24 -0.31 1.06 13.47
C VAL A 24 0.32 0.53 12.18
N ASP A 25 -0.45 -0.06 11.27
CA ASP A 25 0.07 -0.69 10.06
C ASP A 25 0.88 0.28 9.17
N PRO A 26 0.40 1.50 8.84
CA PRO A 26 1.19 2.43 8.03
C PRO A 26 2.51 2.87 8.69
N MET A 27 2.64 2.73 10.02
CA MET A 27 3.90 3.02 10.73
C MET A 27 4.92 1.89 10.62
N LEU A 28 4.46 0.65 10.39
CA LEU A 28 5.30 -0.54 10.35
C LEU A 28 5.51 -1.07 8.92
N SER A 29 4.56 -0.83 8.03
CA SER A 29 4.62 -1.29 6.65
C SER A 29 5.63 -0.50 5.84
N ARG A 30 6.51 -1.23 5.16
CA ARG A 30 7.62 -0.71 4.34
C ARG A 30 7.33 -0.86 2.85
N GLU A 31 6.19 -1.43 2.52
CA GLU A 31 5.79 -1.75 1.16
C GLU A 31 4.45 -1.09 0.85
N VAL A 32 4.39 -0.46 -0.31
CA VAL A 32 3.18 0.22 -0.81
C VAL A 32 2.88 -0.27 -2.23
N PHE A 33 1.64 -0.12 -2.67
CA PHE A 33 1.30 -0.44 -4.07
C PHE A 33 2.07 0.48 -5.02
N THR A 34 2.40 0.00 -6.22
CA THR A 34 3.01 0.84 -7.28
C THR A 34 1.97 1.65 -8.04
N THR A 35 0.76 1.12 -8.14
CA THR A 35 -0.37 1.74 -8.82
C THR A 35 -1.63 1.45 -8.03
N GLU A 36 -2.63 2.31 -8.17
CA GLU A 36 -3.92 2.11 -7.53
C GLU A 36 -4.54 0.77 -7.96
N PRO A 37 -4.78 -0.18 -7.02
CA PRO A 37 -5.30 -1.50 -7.37
C PRO A 37 -6.81 -1.39 -7.63
N LYS A 38 -7.20 -0.92 -8.83
CA LYS A 38 -8.60 -0.62 -9.20
C LYS A 38 -9.59 -1.77 -8.94
N ARG A 39 -9.13 -3.02 -9.05
CA ARG A 39 -9.95 -4.22 -8.79
C ARG A 39 -10.10 -4.55 -7.30
N LEU A 40 -9.20 -4.07 -6.44
CA LEU A 40 -9.22 -4.33 -5.01
C LEU A 40 -10.33 -3.53 -4.32
N PHE A 41 -10.51 -2.25 -4.66
CA PHE A 41 -11.50 -1.39 -3.99
C PHE A 41 -12.94 -1.91 -4.04
N PRO A 42 -13.48 -2.38 -5.19
CA PRO A 42 -14.81 -2.97 -5.22
C PRO A 42 -14.94 -4.21 -4.35
N VAL A 43 -13.90 -5.04 -4.27
CA VAL A 43 -13.87 -6.24 -3.41
C VAL A 43 -13.88 -5.85 -1.94
N LEU A 44 -13.06 -4.88 -1.53
CA LEU A 44 -13.04 -4.39 -0.16
C LEU A 44 -14.36 -3.70 0.24
N ALA A 45 -14.96 -2.94 -0.67
CA ALA A 45 -16.28 -2.35 -0.45
C ALA A 45 -17.36 -3.42 -0.26
N LEU A 46 -17.36 -4.47 -1.10
CA LEU A 46 -18.28 -5.59 -0.96
C LEU A 46 -18.09 -6.32 0.37
N LEU A 47 -16.85 -6.58 0.79
CA LEU A 47 -16.56 -7.16 2.10
C LEU A 47 -17.13 -6.31 3.24
N GLY A 48 -16.97 -4.99 3.16
CA GLY A 48 -17.55 -4.05 4.13
C GLY A 48 -19.07 -4.09 4.17
N ILE A 49 -19.73 -4.14 3.01
CA ILE A 49 -21.19 -4.24 2.90
C ILE A 49 -21.70 -5.55 3.52
N VAL A 50 -21.06 -6.68 3.17
CA VAL A 50 -21.43 -8.01 3.71
C VAL A 50 -21.24 -8.04 5.23
N ALA A 51 -20.11 -7.51 5.72
CA ALA A 51 -19.85 -7.46 7.16
C ALA A 51 -20.85 -6.56 7.90
N SER A 52 -21.23 -5.43 7.31
CA SER A 52 -22.27 -4.54 7.84
C SER A 52 -23.61 -5.27 7.94
N ALA A 53 -24.08 -5.88 6.85
CA ALA A 53 -25.34 -6.61 6.81
C ALA A 53 -25.37 -7.77 7.82
N LEU A 54 -24.26 -8.51 7.93
CA LEU A 54 -24.13 -9.60 8.90
C LEU A 54 -24.18 -9.07 10.35
N CYS A 55 -23.47 -7.98 10.65
CA CYS A 55 -23.48 -7.36 11.96
C CYS A 55 -24.88 -6.87 12.36
N VAL A 56 -25.57 -6.18 11.44
CA VAL A 56 -26.97 -5.75 11.66
C VAL A 56 -27.85 -6.96 11.93
N TRP A 57 -27.77 -8.00 11.10
CA TRP A 57 -28.57 -9.21 11.26
C TRP A 57 -28.34 -9.90 12.61
N ILE A 58 -27.09 -10.03 13.05
CA ILE A 58 -26.71 -10.59 14.35
C ILE A 58 -27.30 -9.74 15.49
N LEU A 59 -27.11 -8.42 15.46
CA LEU A 59 -27.60 -7.52 16.51
C LEU A 59 -29.13 -7.46 16.58
N ARG A 60 -29.81 -7.53 15.44
CA ARG A 60 -31.27 -7.59 15.35
C ARG A 60 -31.82 -8.88 15.93
N ARG A 61 -31.15 -10.02 15.69
CA ARG A 61 -31.53 -11.31 16.31
C ARG A 61 -31.33 -11.32 17.82
N ALA A 62 -30.44 -10.48 18.32
CA ALA A 62 -30.22 -10.31 19.75
C ALA A 62 -31.03 -9.15 20.36
N GLU A 63 -32.15 -8.79 19.71
CA GLU A 63 -33.13 -7.80 20.18
C GLU A 63 -32.57 -6.39 20.35
N SER A 64 -31.48 -6.05 19.67
CA SER A 64 -30.96 -4.67 19.70
C SER A 64 -31.90 -3.73 18.93
N PRO A 65 -32.07 -2.47 19.40
CA PRO A 65 -32.79 -1.44 18.66
C PRO A 65 -32.27 -1.31 17.23
N ALA A 66 -33.18 -1.16 16.25
CA ALA A 66 -32.80 -1.17 14.84
C ALA A 66 -31.79 -0.06 14.49
N GLY A 67 -31.97 1.15 15.05
CA GLY A 67 -31.06 2.27 14.83
C GLY A 67 -29.64 1.98 15.33
N GLU A 68 -29.50 1.46 16.55
CA GLU A 68 -28.19 1.07 17.11
C GLU A 68 -27.53 -0.02 16.27
N ALA A 69 -28.29 -1.06 15.90
CA ALA A 69 -27.77 -2.17 15.10
C ALA A 69 -27.23 -1.69 13.74
N THR A 70 -27.99 -0.85 13.04
CA THR A 70 -27.59 -0.27 11.75
C THR A 70 -26.36 0.61 11.89
N MET A 71 -26.31 1.51 12.88
CA MET A 71 -25.16 2.38 13.09
C MET A 71 -23.88 1.58 13.34
N VAL A 72 -23.93 0.61 14.27
CA VAL A 72 -22.78 -0.25 14.59
C VAL A 72 -22.38 -1.10 13.38
N GLY A 73 -23.34 -1.67 12.66
CA GLY A 73 -23.07 -2.47 11.47
C GLY A 73 -22.36 -1.66 10.38
N VAL A 74 -22.83 -0.45 10.08
CA VAL A 74 -22.19 0.45 9.10
C VAL A 74 -20.77 0.81 9.53
N MET A 75 -20.57 1.21 10.79
CA MET A 75 -19.23 1.53 11.31
C MET A 75 -18.27 0.34 11.20
N LEU A 76 -18.73 -0.86 11.57
CA LEU A 76 -17.92 -2.07 11.47
C LEU A 76 -17.61 -2.42 10.01
N GLY A 77 -18.60 -2.34 9.12
CA GLY A 77 -18.42 -2.61 7.69
C GLY A 77 -17.41 -1.68 7.03
N LEU A 78 -17.49 -0.37 7.30
CA LEU A 78 -16.51 0.61 6.82
C LEU A 78 -15.11 0.29 7.35
N THR A 79 -15.01 -0.07 8.63
CA THR A 79 -13.74 -0.41 9.28
C THR A 79 -13.12 -1.66 8.69
N ILE A 80 -13.90 -2.71 8.45
CA ILE A 80 -13.42 -3.95 7.80
C ILE A 80 -13.00 -3.67 6.36
N GLY A 81 -13.78 -2.92 5.60
CA GLY A 81 -13.42 -2.53 4.23
C GLY A 81 -12.10 -1.77 4.18
N ALA A 82 -11.91 -0.79 5.07
CA ALA A 82 -10.70 0.02 5.14
C ALA A 82 -9.49 -0.79 5.65
N ALA A 83 -9.64 -1.58 6.72
CA ALA A 83 -8.62 -2.50 7.22
C ALA A 83 -8.26 -3.59 6.20
N GLY A 84 -9.15 -3.87 5.24
CA GLY A 84 -8.89 -4.77 4.14
C GLY A 84 -7.75 -4.30 3.23
N TYR A 85 -7.47 -3.00 3.13
CA TYR A 85 -6.38 -2.47 2.30
C TYR A 85 -4.98 -2.90 2.81
N PRO A 86 -4.57 -2.60 4.06
CA PRO A 86 -3.29 -3.08 4.59
C PRO A 86 -3.26 -4.61 4.69
N THR A 87 -4.40 -5.24 4.98
CA THR A 87 -4.50 -6.71 4.99
C THR A 87 -4.18 -7.30 3.61
N ALA A 88 -4.69 -6.71 2.53
CA ALA A 88 -4.39 -7.14 1.17
C ALA A 88 -2.89 -6.98 0.84
N LEU A 89 -2.25 -5.89 1.25
CA LEU A 89 -0.79 -5.71 1.10
C LEU A 89 -0.02 -6.85 1.77
N HIS A 90 -0.37 -7.16 3.02
CA HIS A 90 0.28 -8.21 3.79
C HIS A 90 0.03 -9.61 3.25
N LEU A 91 -1.20 -9.93 2.85
CA LEU A 91 -1.51 -11.20 2.22
C LEU A 91 -0.79 -11.34 0.88
N ASN A 92 -0.68 -10.26 0.09
CA ASN A 92 0.07 -10.29 -1.17
C ASN A 92 1.54 -10.64 -0.93
N ARG A 93 2.16 -10.06 0.12
CA ARG A 93 3.53 -10.39 0.55
C ARG A 93 3.65 -11.79 1.12
N LEU A 94 2.71 -12.24 1.95
CA LEU A 94 2.76 -13.54 2.61
C LEU A 94 2.65 -14.69 1.59
N LEU A 95 1.86 -14.47 0.53
CA LEU A 95 1.63 -15.44 -0.53
C LEU A 95 2.60 -15.27 -1.72
N ASP A 96 3.56 -14.34 -1.63
CA ASP A 96 4.58 -14.14 -2.65
C ASP A 96 5.69 -15.20 -2.52
N GLY A 97 5.76 -16.11 -3.49
CA GLY A 97 6.83 -17.12 -3.57
C GLY A 97 8.13 -16.61 -4.21
N ALA A 98 8.11 -15.47 -4.90
CA ALA A 98 9.25 -14.97 -5.66
C ALA A 98 10.07 -13.93 -4.89
N GLY A 99 9.45 -13.23 -3.93
CA GLY A 99 10.09 -12.21 -3.11
C GLY A 99 10.33 -10.88 -3.84
N LEU A 100 11.04 -9.98 -3.18
CA LEU A 100 11.46 -8.71 -3.76
C LEU A 100 12.57 -8.94 -4.79
N LYS A 101 12.41 -8.32 -5.96
CA LYS A 101 13.40 -8.30 -7.04
C LYS A 101 13.75 -6.86 -7.39
N SER A 102 15.01 -6.62 -7.72
CA SER A 102 15.53 -5.31 -8.12
C SER A 102 15.26 -5.05 -9.59
N TYR A 103 14.73 -3.88 -9.92
CA TYR A 103 14.50 -3.42 -11.29
C TYR A 103 15.00 -2.00 -11.48
N GLU A 104 15.47 -1.68 -12.67
CA GLU A 104 15.88 -0.31 -13.01
C GLU A 104 14.70 0.55 -13.42
N TYR A 105 14.69 1.76 -12.88
CA TYR A 105 13.71 2.79 -13.17
C TYR A 105 14.39 4.09 -13.53
N ARG A 106 13.78 4.83 -14.46
CA ARG A 106 14.16 6.17 -14.87
C ARG A 106 13.27 7.20 -14.17
N VAL A 107 13.88 8.18 -13.54
CA VAL A 107 13.17 9.29 -12.89
C VAL A 107 12.74 10.31 -13.94
N VAL A 108 11.46 10.66 -13.96
CA VAL A 108 10.89 11.73 -14.78
C VAL A 108 10.37 12.82 -13.84
N LEU A 109 10.95 14.02 -13.95
CA LEU A 109 10.62 15.18 -13.08
C LEU A 109 9.30 15.86 -13.49
N ALA A 110 8.20 15.12 -13.43
CA ALA A 110 6.84 15.62 -13.52
C ALA A 110 6.28 15.99 -12.12
N GLU A 111 5.02 16.42 -12.05
CA GLU A 111 4.25 16.54 -10.80
C GLU A 111 3.03 15.62 -10.87
N PRO A 112 2.98 14.51 -10.09
CA PRO A 112 4.05 13.99 -9.23
C PRO A 112 5.27 13.49 -10.04
N VAL A 113 6.41 13.29 -9.37
CA VAL A 113 7.59 12.64 -9.94
C VAL A 113 7.23 11.20 -10.29
N VAL A 114 7.53 10.81 -11.52
CA VAL A 114 7.20 9.49 -12.07
C VAL A 114 8.46 8.67 -12.22
N PHE A 115 8.46 7.44 -11.74
CA PHE A 115 9.47 6.45 -12.09
C PHE A 115 8.92 5.58 -13.22
N GLU A 116 9.57 5.67 -14.36
CA GLU A 116 9.29 4.84 -15.52
C GLU A 116 10.21 3.63 -15.54
N PRO A 117 9.69 2.40 -15.68
CA PRO A 117 10.54 1.23 -15.74
C PRO A 117 11.39 1.23 -17.01
N VAL A 118 12.64 0.80 -16.90
CA VAL A 118 13.52 0.60 -18.07
C VAL A 118 13.10 -0.64 -18.86
N GLU A 119 12.67 -1.69 -18.15
CA GLU A 119 12.17 -2.94 -18.72
C GLU A 119 10.65 -2.87 -19.00
N SER A 120 10.20 -3.55 -20.05
CA SER A 120 8.78 -3.61 -20.40
C SER A 120 7.99 -4.52 -19.44
N GLY A 121 6.69 -4.23 -19.26
CA GLY A 121 5.77 -5.04 -18.46
C GLY A 121 5.76 -4.75 -16.95
N LEU A 122 6.61 -3.84 -16.48
CA LEU A 122 6.62 -3.34 -15.10
C LEU A 122 5.68 -2.13 -14.94
N PRO A 123 5.16 -1.88 -13.73
CA PRO A 123 4.30 -0.71 -13.47
C PRO A 123 5.11 0.58 -13.38
N LYS A 124 4.50 1.71 -13.77
CA LYS A 124 5.00 3.04 -13.40
C LYS A 124 4.72 3.31 -11.91
N ILE A 125 5.52 4.19 -11.30
CA ILE A 125 5.36 4.61 -9.90
C ILE A 125 5.25 6.13 -9.88
N ASP A 126 4.13 6.69 -9.43
CA ASP A 126 3.80 8.13 -9.54
C ASP A 126 3.36 8.74 -8.19
N TYR A 127 4.02 8.37 -7.09
CA TYR A 127 3.64 8.79 -5.73
C TYR A 127 4.37 10.03 -5.21
N PHE A 128 5.55 10.33 -5.72
CA PHE A 128 6.45 11.25 -5.04
C PHE A 128 6.18 12.68 -5.47
N LYS A 129 5.90 13.57 -4.52
CA LYS A 129 5.87 15.01 -4.78
C LYS A 129 7.22 15.45 -5.32
N ARG A 130 7.23 16.40 -6.26
CA ARG A 130 8.49 17.04 -6.69
C ARG A 130 9.10 17.83 -5.54
N THR A 131 10.36 17.52 -5.22
CA THR A 131 11.11 18.15 -4.14
C THR A 131 12.53 18.44 -4.60
N ALA A 132 13.26 19.30 -3.88
CA ALA A 132 14.66 19.60 -4.16
C ALA A 132 15.56 18.33 -4.20
N TYR A 133 15.17 17.27 -3.50
CA TYR A 133 15.83 15.97 -3.58
C TYR A 133 15.77 15.37 -4.99
N TRP A 134 14.57 15.30 -5.58
CA TRP A 134 14.37 14.80 -6.94
C TRP A 134 14.98 15.72 -7.98
N GLU A 135 14.85 17.04 -7.80
CA GLU A 135 15.44 18.02 -8.70
C GLU A 135 16.96 17.92 -8.76
N ARG A 136 17.62 17.64 -7.62
CA ARG A 136 19.07 17.39 -7.58
C ARG A 136 19.48 16.13 -8.33
N MET A 137 18.68 15.08 -8.29
CA MET A 137 18.94 13.86 -9.05
C MET A 137 18.88 14.10 -10.56
N GLY A 138 18.02 15.03 -10.99
CA GLY A 138 17.79 15.34 -12.39
C GLY A 138 16.77 14.40 -13.03
N SER A 139 16.23 14.83 -14.17
CA SER A 139 15.45 13.95 -15.03
C SER A 139 16.37 12.90 -15.65
N ASP A 140 15.81 11.75 -15.99
CA ASP A 140 16.47 10.59 -16.56
C ASP A 140 17.49 9.89 -15.65
N ALA A 141 17.59 10.29 -14.37
CA ALA A 141 18.36 9.56 -13.38
C ALA A 141 17.87 8.11 -13.30
N ARG A 142 18.79 7.15 -13.34
CA ARG A 142 18.47 5.74 -13.12
C ARG A 142 18.57 5.42 -11.64
N ILE A 143 17.57 4.72 -11.13
CA ILE A 143 17.53 4.22 -9.77
C ILE A 143 17.07 2.76 -9.76
N THR A 144 17.55 2.00 -8.78
CA THR A 144 17.08 0.63 -8.55
C THR A 144 15.92 0.64 -7.57
N VAL A 145 14.79 0.04 -7.96
CA VAL A 145 13.61 -0.12 -7.11
C VAL A 145 13.37 -1.61 -6.87
N LYS A 146 13.15 -1.99 -5.61
CA LYS A 146 12.79 -3.36 -5.24
C LYS A 146 11.29 -3.53 -5.33
N LEU A 147 10.84 -4.39 -6.24
CA LEU A 147 9.44 -4.70 -6.52
C LEU A 147 9.13 -6.15 -6.25
N ARG A 148 7.86 -6.43 -5.94
CA ARG A 148 7.30 -7.76 -5.99
C ARG A 148 5.92 -7.75 -6.62
N ARG A 149 5.55 -8.91 -7.18
CA ARG A 149 4.20 -9.19 -7.68
C ARG A 149 3.66 -10.39 -6.92
N GLY A 150 2.92 -10.11 -5.85
CA GLY A 150 2.33 -11.17 -5.02
C GLY A 150 1.16 -11.89 -5.68
N ALA A 151 0.56 -12.82 -4.94
CA ALA A 151 -0.42 -13.77 -5.47
C ALA A 151 -1.69 -13.14 -6.05
N PHE A 152 -2.07 -11.93 -5.62
CA PHE A 152 -3.24 -11.24 -6.17
C PHE A 152 -2.93 -10.48 -7.47
N GLY A 153 -1.68 -10.52 -7.93
CA GLY A 153 -1.25 -9.96 -9.20
C GLY A 153 -0.98 -8.45 -9.19
N PHE A 154 -1.14 -7.78 -8.04
CA PHE A 154 -0.75 -6.39 -7.86
C PHE A 154 0.74 -6.27 -7.55
N TRP A 155 1.31 -5.16 -7.98
CA TRP A 155 2.70 -4.82 -7.73
C TRP A 155 2.85 -3.97 -6.46
N GLN A 156 3.88 -4.28 -5.68
CA GLN A 156 4.29 -3.53 -4.50
C GLN A 156 5.77 -3.19 -4.61
N PHE A 157 6.17 -2.03 -4.09
CA PHE A 157 7.57 -1.66 -3.98
C PHE A 157 7.95 -1.35 -2.54
N ASN A 158 9.22 -1.60 -2.21
CA ASN A 158 9.80 -1.22 -0.94
C ASN A 158 10.11 0.29 -0.94
N ILE A 159 9.42 1.05 -0.09
CA ILE A 159 9.56 2.50 -0.01
C ILE A 159 10.70 2.94 0.93
N ASP A 160 11.20 2.05 1.80
CA ASP A 160 12.18 2.41 2.83
C ASP A 160 13.47 2.93 2.24
N ASP A 161 13.98 2.30 1.18
CA ASP A 161 15.23 2.71 0.55
C ASP A 161 15.11 4.16 0.06
N ILE A 162 13.95 4.53 -0.50
CA ILE A 162 13.63 5.87 -1.00
C ILE A 162 13.44 6.88 0.13
N VAL A 163 12.63 6.55 1.13
CA VAL A 163 12.38 7.43 2.28
C VAL A 163 13.65 7.65 3.09
N THR A 164 14.45 6.61 3.28
CA THR A 164 15.74 6.70 3.97
C THR A 164 16.66 7.66 3.25
N ASP A 165 16.72 7.59 1.92
CA ASP A 165 17.62 8.44 1.14
C ASP A 165 17.18 9.90 1.06
N ILE A 166 15.86 10.14 0.96
CA ILE A 166 15.28 11.48 1.11
C ILE A 166 15.66 12.08 2.47
N ARG A 167 15.53 11.30 3.55
CA ARG A 167 15.89 11.75 4.92
C ARG A 167 17.39 12.01 5.06
N ARG A 168 18.25 11.21 4.41
CA ARG A 168 19.71 11.46 4.36
C ARG A 168 19.99 12.81 3.71
N PHE A 169 19.41 13.07 2.54
CA PHE A 169 19.56 14.35 1.85
C PHE A 169 19.09 15.54 2.69
N GLN A 170 17.97 15.40 3.40
CA GLN A 170 17.46 16.45 4.30
C GLN A 170 18.42 16.76 5.47
N ARG A 171 19.24 15.79 5.88
CA ARG A 171 20.30 16.00 6.88
C ARG A 171 21.63 16.53 6.28
N GLY A 172 21.66 16.80 4.98
CA GLY A 172 22.86 17.22 4.26
C GLY A 172 23.81 16.08 3.89
N GLU A 173 23.42 14.82 4.11
CA GLU A 173 24.20 13.66 3.69
C GLU A 173 24.10 13.45 2.17
N LYS A 174 25.06 12.72 1.59
CA LYS A 174 25.02 12.34 0.17
C LYS A 174 23.95 11.26 -0.06
N PRO A 175 23.05 11.44 -1.05
CA PRO A 175 22.13 10.39 -1.51
C PRO A 175 22.89 9.11 -1.91
N GLN A 176 22.30 7.97 -1.63
CA GLN A 176 22.79 6.62 -1.90
C GLN A 176 21.88 5.84 -2.86
N LEU A 177 20.66 6.31 -3.15
CA LEU A 177 19.81 5.65 -4.11
C LEU A 177 20.52 5.64 -5.46
N GLY A 178 20.81 4.43 -5.93
CA GLY A 178 21.87 4.15 -6.89
C GLY A 178 21.77 4.98 -8.14
N VAL A 179 22.53 6.06 -8.19
CA VAL A 179 23.04 6.62 -9.44
C VAL A 179 23.97 5.55 -10.01
N THR A 180 23.41 4.55 -10.69
CA THR A 180 24.19 3.68 -11.55
C THR A 180 24.72 4.61 -12.65
N PRO A 181 26.05 4.76 -12.83
CA PRO A 181 26.58 5.52 -13.96
C PRO A 181 25.93 4.97 -15.24
N PRO A 182 25.55 5.83 -16.20
CA PRO A 182 25.03 5.34 -17.47
C PRO A 182 25.98 4.28 -18.00
N ALA A 183 25.44 3.14 -18.46
CA ALA A 183 26.24 2.11 -19.09
C ALA A 183 27.18 2.79 -20.10
N PRO A 184 28.49 2.48 -20.11
CA PRO A 184 29.41 3.07 -21.08
C PRO A 184 28.77 2.92 -22.46
N ALA A 185 28.71 4.02 -23.22
CA ALA A 185 28.10 4.02 -24.54
C ALA A 185 28.65 2.82 -25.30
N GLY A 186 27.81 1.79 -25.47
CA GLY A 186 28.23 0.56 -26.11
C GLY A 186 28.79 0.94 -27.47
N ASP A 187 30.01 0.48 -27.77
CA ASP A 187 30.65 0.69 -29.05
C ASP A 187 29.61 0.46 -30.14
N ALA A 188 29.28 1.53 -30.87
CA ALA A 188 28.41 1.44 -32.02
C ALA A 188 28.93 0.30 -32.90
N PRO A 189 28.06 -0.60 -33.41
CA PRO A 189 28.51 -1.64 -34.32
C PRO A 189 29.31 -0.97 -35.43
N LYS A 190 30.60 -1.34 -35.53
CA LYS A 190 31.43 -0.87 -36.64
C LYS A 190 30.74 -1.28 -37.94
N PRO A 191 30.61 -0.34 -38.90
CA PRO A 191 29.97 -0.61 -40.19
C PRO A 191 30.68 -1.71 -40.97
#